data_AF-A0A5J4T924-F1
#
_entry.id   AF-A0A5J4T924-F1
#
_cell.length_a   1.000
_cell.length_b   1.000
_cell.length_c   1.000
_cell.angle_alpha   90.00
_cell.angle_beta   90.00
_cell.angle_gamma   90.00
#
_symmetry.space_group_name_H-M   'P 1'
#
loop_
_entity.id
_entity.type
_entity.pdbx_description
1 polymer ?
#
loop_
_entity_poly.entity_id
_entity_poly.type
_entity_poly.pdbx_seq_one_letter_code
_entity_poly.pdbx_strand_id
1 'polypeptide(L)' 'IISECKTVEMHNEALTQAVLGDNIRFNLKGVSVKDIKRGFVCRVNHTHNSLSV' A
#
# COMPACT_ATOMS: atom_id res chain seq x y z
N ILE A 1 1.24 -12.21 4.62
CA ILE A 1 0.56 -12.16 3.31
C ILE A 1 1.41 -11.28 2.41
N ILE A 2 1.83 -11.77 1.24
CA ILE A 2 2.48 -10.95 0.22
C ILE A 2 1.43 -10.71 -0.86
N SER A 3 1.17 -9.45 -1.19
CA SER A 3 0.18 -9.07 -2.20
C SER A 3 0.69 -7.88 -3.00
N GLU A 4 0.21 -7.77 -4.23
CA GLU A 4 0.51 -6.69 -5.15
C GLU A 4 -0.44 -5.51 -4.90
N CYS A 5 0.13 -4.30 -4.81
CA CYS A 5 -0.64 -3.06 -4.71
C CYS A 5 -1.08 -2.62 -6.11
N LYS A 6 -2.39 -2.44 -6.32
CA LYS A 6 -2.96 -2.05 -7.62
C LYS A 6 -3.01 -0.55 -7.82
N THR A 7 -3.47 0.18 -6.80
CA THR A 7 -3.67 1.62 -6.87
C THR A 7 -3.35 2.25 -5.52
N VAL A 8 -2.89 3.49 -5.56
CA VAL A 8 -2.67 4.35 -4.40
C VAL A 8 -3.43 5.64 -4.65
N GLU A 9 -4.14 6.13 -3.65
CA GLU A 9 -4.99 7.31 -3.75
C GLU A 9 -4.82 8.19 -2.51
N MET A 10 -4.77 9.51 -2.72
CA MET A 10 -4.84 10.51 -1.66
C MET A 10 -5.84 11.59 -2.06
N HIS A 11 -6.75 11.94 -1.15
CA HIS A 11 -7.73 13.02 -1.38
C HIS A 11 -8.49 12.93 -2.73
N ASN A 12 -8.85 11.72 -3.17
CA ASN A 12 -9.55 11.41 -4.42
C ASN A 12 -8.71 11.59 -5.71
N GLU A 13 -7.39 11.65 -5.57
CA GLU A 13 -6.44 11.67 -6.68
C GLU A 13 -5.61 10.39 -6.67
N ALA A 14 -5.37 9.83 -7.86
CA ALA A 14 -4.51 8.67 -8.02
C ALA A 14 -3.04 9.09 -7.96
N LEU A 15 -2.24 8.37 -7.19
CA LEU A 15 -0.80 8.61 -7.03
C LEU A 15 0.00 7.47 -7.66
N THR A 16 1.14 7.83 -8.27
CA THR A 16 2.12 6.84 -8.76
C THR A 16 3.02 6.32 -7.64
N GLN A 17 3.20 7.11 -6.59
CA GLN A 17 3.99 6.78 -5.40
C GLN A 17 3.48 7.59 -4.20
N ALA A 18 3.58 7.02 -3.00
CA ALA A 18 3.40 7.71 -1.73
C ALA A 18 4.75 7.88 -1.03
N VAL A 19 4.88 8.92 -0.21
CA VAL A 19 6.08 9.19 0.58
C VAL A 19 5.77 9.21 2.08
N LEU A 20 6.83 9.12 2.89
CA LEU A 20 6.73 9.25 4.35
C LEU A 20 5.96 10.52 4.75
N GLY A 21 4.87 10.32 5.49
CA GLY A 21 3.99 11.40 5.97
C GLY A 21 2.64 11.46 5.26
N ASP A 22 2.47 10.78 4.12
CA ASP A 22 1.22 10.79 3.39
C ASP A 22 0.14 9.91 4.05
N ASN A 23 -1.07 10.45 4.18
CA ASN A 23 -2.25 9.69 4.60
C ASN A 23 -3.00 9.18 3.36
N ILE A 24 -2.55 8.03 2.88
CA ILE A 24 -3.07 7.43 1.65
C ILE A 24 -4.13 6.35 1.91
N ARG A 25 -4.81 5.98 0.82
CA ARG A 25 -5.55 4.73 0.67
C ARG A 25 -4.86 3.93 -0.44
N PHE A 26 -4.79 2.62 -0.29
CA PHE A 26 -4.24 1.75 -1.33
C PHE A 26 -5.05 0.47 -1.47
N ASN A 27 -5.07 -0.08 -2.67
CA ASN A 27 -5.85 -1.27 -3.00
C ASN A 27 -4.93 -2.48 -3.21
N LEU A 28 -5.20 -3.58 -2.50
CA LEU A 28 -4.43 -4.81 -2.60
C LEU A 28 -5.16 -5.86 -3.43
N LYS A 29 -4.43 -6.56 -4.31
CA LYS A 29 -5.00 -7.63 -5.13
C LYS A 29 -5.24 -8.89 -4.28
N GLY A 30 -6.50 -9.34 -4.26
CA GLY A 30 -6.87 -10.61 -3.65
C GLY A 30 -6.90 -10.62 -2.11
N VAL A 31 -6.89 -9.44 -1.47
CA VAL A 31 -7.04 -9.31 -0.02
C VAL A 31 -8.42 -8.71 0.28
N SER A 32 -9.20 -9.39 1.13
CA SER A 32 -10.52 -8.92 1.53
C SER A 32 -10.41 -7.88 2.63
N VAL A 33 -11.31 -6.88 2.62
CA VAL A 33 -11.42 -5.88 3.69
C VAL A 33 -11.73 -6.53 5.05
N LYS A 34 -12.38 -7.70 5.05
CA LYS A 34 -12.68 -8.45 6.29
C LYS A 34 -11.42 -8.97 6.99
N ASP A 35 -10.34 -9.16 6.24
CA ASP A 35 -9.07 -9.70 6.74
C ASP A 35 -8.12 -8.58 7.21
N ILE A 36 -8.43 -7.31 6.90
CA ILE A 36 -7.62 -6.15 7.24
C ILE A 36 -8.25 -5.43 8.44
N LYS A 37 -7.44 -5.15 9.48
CA LYS A 37 -7.86 -4.39 10.66
C LYS A 37 -6.85 -3.29 10.97
N ARG A 38 -7.23 -2.33 11.83
CA ARG A 38 -6.32 -1.29 12.31
C ARG A 38 -5.13 -1.93 13.04
N GLY A 39 -3.95 -1.33 12.90
CA GLY A 39 -2.70 -1.80 13.49
C GLY A 39 -1.86 -2.73 12.60
N PHE A 40 -2.36 -3.09 11.41
CA PHE A 40 -1.57 -3.80 10.42
C PHE A 40 -0.52 -2.87 9.81
N VAL A 41 0.69 -3.39 9.60
CA VAL A 41 1.82 -2.65 9.05
C VAL A 41 2.25 -3.31 7.74
N CYS A 42 2.41 -2.51 6.70
CA CYS A 42 2.90 -2.95 5.39
C CYS A 42 4.39 -2.65 5.26
N ARG A 43 5.14 -3.53 4.59
CA ARG A 43 6.53 -3.33 4.23
C ARG A 43 6.76 -3.82 2.81
N VAL A 44 7.67 -3.18 2.11
CA VAL A 44 8.17 -3.61 0.80
C VAL A 44 8.96 -4.91 0.94
N ASN A 45 8.73 -5.87 0.04
CA ASN A 45 9.57 -7.05 -0.07
C ASN A 45 10.83 -6.71 -0.89
N HIS A 46 12.00 -6.70 -0.26
CA HIS A 46 13.27 -6.24 -0.86
C HIS A 46 13.97 -7.31 -1.72
N THR A 47 13.23 -8.04 -2.57
CA THR A 47 13.88 -9.04 -3.43
C THR A 47 14.49 -8.46 -4.70
N HIS A 48 14.21 -7.21 -5.11
CA HIS A 48 15.09 -6.40 -5.96
C HIS A 48 14.82 -4.90 -5.73
N ASN A 49 15.92 -4.17 -5.50
CA ASN A 49 16.12 -2.72 -5.40
C ASN A 49 14.91 -1.77 -5.16
N SER A 50 14.96 -1.13 -3.97
CA SER A 50 14.32 0.14 -3.60
C SER A 50 12.84 0.37 -3.97
N LEU A 51 11.93 0.07 -3.04
CA LEU A 51 10.85 1.03 -2.78
C LEU A 51 11.12 1.71 -1.45
N SER A 52 11.39 3.01 -1.54
CA SER A 52 11.18 3.94 -0.44
C SER A 52 9.67 4.03 -0.23
N VAL A 53 9.20 3.66 0.97
CA VAL A 53 7.90 4.12 1.47
C VAL A 53 7.91 5.63 1.63
#